data_AF-A0A7V9NKQ4-F1
#
_entry.id   AF-A0A7V9NKQ4-F1
#
_cell.length_a   1.000
_cell.length_b   1.000
_cell.length_c   1.000
_cell.angle_alpha   90.00
_cell.angle_beta   90.00
_cell.angle_gamma   90.00
#
_symmetry.space_group_name_H-M   'P 1'
#
loop_
_entity.id
_entity.type
_entity.pdbx_description
1 polymer ?
#
loop_
_entity_poly.entity_id
_entity_poly.type
_entity_poly.pdbx_seq_one_letter_code
_entity_poly.pdbx_strand_id
1 'polypeptide(L)'
;MLLAGVLVGSAGCAGERPPYVLAHESSPDGRLEAEVRLAPCGEGWCQSLWVRPSGADGTRLAELAAGGDRSDEITWMKDGTRVAFLVNGTQLRIYDTESGAPAGLLDLLPADGPPSTRVARGVTFSDTGAAITFDDCPRDRSGCRPGMVAMR
;
A
#
# COMPACT_ATOMS: atom_id res chain seq x y z
N MET A 1 -39.74 -29.55 -39.30
CA MET A 1 -38.31 -29.55 -38.93
C MET A 1 -37.98 -28.19 -38.33
N LEU A 2 -37.99 -28.08 -37.00
CA LEU A 2 -37.39 -26.95 -36.29
C LEU A 2 -36.12 -27.48 -35.62
N LEU A 3 -34.96 -26.93 -36.00
CA LEU A 3 -33.68 -27.16 -35.34
C LEU A 3 -33.61 -26.21 -34.13
N ALA A 4 -33.62 -26.77 -32.92
CA ALA A 4 -33.31 -26.06 -31.70
C ALA A 4 -31.80 -25.77 -31.67
N GLY A 5 -31.43 -24.49 -31.75
CA GLY A 5 -30.06 -24.03 -31.56
C GLY A 5 -29.66 -24.16 -30.10
N VAL A 6 -28.60 -24.93 -29.83
CA VAL A 6 -27.95 -25.03 -28.53
C VAL A 6 -27.17 -23.74 -28.27
N LEU A 7 -27.60 -22.94 -27.29
CA LEU A 7 -26.77 -21.90 -26.71
C LEU A 7 -25.73 -22.57 -25.80
N VAL A 8 -24.50 -22.68 -26.30
CA VAL A 8 -23.35 -23.00 -25.47
C VAL A 8 -23.07 -21.77 -24.62
N GLY A 9 -23.57 -21.77 -23.38
CA GLY A 9 -23.11 -20.85 -22.36
C GLY A 9 -21.64 -21.15 -22.10
N SER A 10 -20.75 -20.25 -22.52
CA SER A 10 -19.34 -20.31 -22.15
C SER A 10 -19.26 -20.23 -20.63
N ALA A 11 -18.79 -21.33 -20.05
CA ALA A 11 -18.46 -21.46 -18.65
C ALA A 11 -17.65 -20.24 -18.19
N GLY A 12 -18.23 -19.47 -17.26
CA GLY A 12 -17.44 -18.53 -16.47
C GLY A 12 -16.34 -19.33 -15.79
N CYS A 13 -15.08 -18.98 -16.06
CA CYS A 13 -13.97 -19.48 -15.27
C CYS A 13 -14.21 -19.06 -13.82
N ALA A 14 -14.61 -20.03 -13.00
CA ALA A 14 -14.72 -19.91 -11.57
C ALA A 14 -13.33 -19.78 -10.94
N GLY A 15 -13.16 -18.82 -10.04
CA GLY A 15 -12.35 -19.05 -8.84
C GLY A 15 -11.09 -18.21 -8.63
N GLU A 16 -11.01 -16.96 -9.08
CA GLU A 16 -10.06 -16.04 -8.42
C GLU A 16 -10.57 -15.76 -7.00
N ARG A 17 -9.86 -16.28 -5.99
CA ARG A 17 -10.06 -15.83 -4.61
C ARG A 17 -9.87 -14.31 -4.60
N PRO A 18 -10.82 -13.53 -4.07
CA PRO A 18 -10.62 -12.10 -3.95
C PRO A 18 -9.33 -11.86 -3.14
N PRO A 19 -8.53 -10.85 -3.52
CA PRO A 19 -7.30 -10.57 -2.80
C PRO A 19 -7.60 -10.25 -1.33
N TYR A 20 -6.74 -10.70 -0.41
CA TYR A 20 -6.87 -10.36 1.00
C TYR A 20 -6.46 -8.91 1.22
N VAL A 21 -7.30 -8.11 1.86
CA VAL A 21 -6.92 -6.77 2.31
C VAL A 21 -6.14 -6.91 3.62
N LEU A 22 -4.85 -6.55 3.60
CA LEU A 22 -3.95 -6.66 4.76
C LEU A 22 -3.93 -5.39 5.61
N ALA A 23 -4.04 -4.24 4.94
CA ALA A 23 -4.15 -2.94 5.57
C ALA A 23 -5.14 -2.11 4.76
N HIS A 24 -5.92 -1.28 5.45
CA HIS A 24 -6.83 -0.33 4.83
C HIS A 24 -6.88 0.94 5.68
N GLU A 25 -7.02 2.09 5.03
CA GLU A 25 -7.18 3.37 5.71
C GLU A 25 -8.03 4.32 4.87
N SER A 26 -8.92 5.07 5.52
CA SER A 26 -9.72 6.10 4.83
C SER A 26 -8.95 7.41 4.75
N SER A 27 -9.11 8.15 3.66
CA SER A 27 -8.61 9.53 3.60
C SER A 27 -9.25 10.37 4.72
N PRO A 28 -8.62 11.47 5.15
CA PRO A 28 -9.14 12.31 6.24
C PRO A 28 -10.56 12.83 6.02
N ASP A 29 -10.96 13.01 4.76
CA ASP A 29 -12.31 13.44 4.36
C ASP A 29 -13.27 12.28 4.03
N GLY A 30 -12.80 11.03 4.13
CA GLY A 30 -13.58 9.82 3.89
C GLY A 30 -13.95 9.54 2.43
N ARG A 31 -13.44 10.32 1.47
CA ARG A 31 -13.78 10.17 0.04
C ARG A 31 -12.98 9.09 -0.67
N LEU A 32 -11.78 8.80 -0.17
CA LEU A 32 -10.88 7.79 -0.71
C LEU A 32 -10.58 6.72 0.34
N GLU A 33 -10.26 5.54 -0.14
CA GLU A 33 -9.75 4.43 0.65
C GLU A 33 -8.46 3.94 0.02
N ALA A 34 -7.44 3.71 0.85
CA ALA A 34 -6.18 3.11 0.44
C ALA A 34 -6.07 1.73 1.03
N GLU A 35 -5.51 0.80 0.27
CA GLU A 35 -5.46 -0.61 0.63
C GLU A 35 -4.13 -1.24 0.23
N VAL A 36 -3.64 -2.12 1.10
CA VAL A 36 -2.63 -3.12 0.73
C VAL A 36 -3.33 -4.44 0.52
N ARG A 37 -3.25 -4.97 -0.70
CA ARG A 37 -3.92 -6.21 -1.11
C ARG A 37 -2.91 -7.31 -1.32
N LEU A 38 -3.21 -8.53 -0.88
CA LEU A 38 -2.38 -9.72 -1.05
C LEU A 38 -3.09 -10.72 -1.96
N ALA A 39 -2.43 -11.11 -3.04
CA ALA A 39 -2.94 -12.08 -4.00
C ALA A 39 -1.87 -13.12 -4.36
N PRO A 40 -2.28 -14.32 -4.81
CA PRO A 40 -1.36 -15.23 -5.49
C PRO A 40 -0.75 -14.56 -6.73
N CYS A 41 0.53 -14.77 -6.96
CA CYS A 41 1.26 -14.35 -8.15
C CYS A 41 2.23 -15.46 -8.58
N GLY A 42 2.87 -15.30 -9.75
CA GLY A 42 3.76 -16.33 -10.33
C GLY A 42 4.91 -16.78 -9.42
N GLU A 43 5.30 -15.95 -8.44
CA GLU A 43 6.39 -16.20 -7.49
C GLU A 43 5.89 -16.47 -6.06
N GLY A 44 4.60 -16.77 -5.88
CA GLY A 44 3.99 -17.06 -4.58
C GLY A 44 2.90 -16.06 -4.21
N TRP A 45 3.17 -15.19 -3.24
CA TRP A 45 2.22 -14.17 -2.79
C TRP A 45 2.80 -12.78 -2.96
N CYS A 46 2.10 -11.94 -3.74
CA CYS A 46 2.50 -10.57 -4.01
C CYS A 46 1.52 -9.61 -3.32
N GLN A 47 2.06 -8.48 -2.87
CA GLN A 47 1.24 -7.38 -2.38
C GLN A 47 1.10 -6.31 -3.47
N SER A 48 -0.06 -5.69 -3.54
CA SER A 48 -0.34 -4.55 -4.40
C SER A 48 -0.86 -3.38 -3.56
N LEU A 49 -0.47 -2.17 -3.98
CA LEU A 49 -0.88 -0.92 -3.33
C LEU A 49 -2.02 -0.30 -4.16
N TRP A 50 -3.07 0.15 -3.50
CA TRP A 50 -4.27 0.65 -4.18
C TRP A 50 -4.78 1.93 -3.52
N VAL A 51 -5.40 2.77 -4.35
CA VAL A 51 -6.28 3.85 -3.90
C VAL A 51 -7.59 3.74 -4.67
N ARG A 52 -8.70 4.04 -4.02
CA ARG A 52 -10.03 4.00 -4.63
C ARG A 52 -10.94 5.06 -4.06
N PRO A 53 -11.94 5.54 -4.81
CA PRO A 53 -13.08 6.19 -4.20
C PRO A 53 -13.81 5.25 -3.24
N SER A 54 -14.34 5.78 -2.15
CA SER A 54 -15.11 5.01 -1.19
C SER A 54 -16.32 4.36 -1.87
N GLY A 55 -16.42 3.03 -1.76
CA GLY A 55 -17.50 2.24 -2.39
C GLY A 55 -17.38 2.02 -3.92
N ALA A 56 -16.24 2.33 -4.54
CA ALA A 56 -16.00 2.09 -5.96
C ALA A 56 -14.77 1.20 -6.21
N ASP A 57 -14.56 0.81 -7.47
CA ASP A 57 -13.34 0.10 -7.87
C ASP A 57 -12.11 1.00 -7.75
N GLY A 58 -10.97 0.37 -7.46
CA GLY A 58 -9.71 1.05 -7.22
C GLY A 58 -8.77 1.10 -8.40
N THR A 59 -7.81 2.01 -8.30
CA THR A 59 -6.62 2.08 -9.13
C THR A 59 -5.46 1.43 -8.40
N ARG A 60 -4.78 0.51 -9.07
CA ARG A 60 -3.53 -0.08 -8.58
C ARG A 60 -2.40 0.90 -8.79
N LEU A 61 -1.74 1.29 -7.71
CA LEU A 61 -0.62 2.22 -7.71
C LEU A 61 0.70 1.50 -7.98
N ALA A 62 0.91 0.33 -7.38
CA ALA A 62 2.12 -0.46 -7.57
C ALA A 62 1.91 -1.95 -7.25
N GLU A 63 2.84 -2.76 -7.76
CA GLU A 63 3.06 -4.14 -7.30
C GLU A 63 4.36 -4.21 -6.49
N LEU A 64 4.31 -4.95 -5.39
CA LEU A 64 5.47 -5.28 -4.56
C LEU A 64 5.99 -6.67 -4.94
N ALA A 65 7.30 -6.78 -5.11
CA ALA A 65 7.95 -8.02 -5.52
C ALA A 65 7.68 -9.15 -4.52
N ALA A 66 7.50 -10.36 -5.04
CA ALA A 66 7.31 -11.54 -4.20
C ALA A 66 8.55 -11.77 -3.31
N GLY A 67 8.31 -12.30 -2.11
CA GLY A 67 9.39 -12.72 -1.18
C GLY A 67 10.26 -11.62 -0.58
N GLY A 68 10.12 -10.35 -0.98
CA GLY A 68 11.01 -9.26 -0.53
C GLY A 68 10.31 -8.01 -0.02
N ASP A 69 9.32 -7.50 -0.75
CA ASP A 69 8.66 -6.24 -0.41
C ASP A 69 7.33 -6.50 0.33
N ARG A 70 7.16 -5.82 1.46
CA ARG A 70 5.92 -5.85 2.27
C ARG A 70 5.56 -4.47 2.77
N SER A 71 4.28 -4.14 2.73
CA SER A 71 3.70 -2.97 3.35
C SER A 71 2.59 -3.38 4.30
N ASP A 72 2.56 -2.73 5.46
CA ASP A 72 1.61 -2.96 6.55
C ASP A 72 1.09 -1.65 7.18
N GLU A 73 1.62 -0.50 6.77
CA GLU A 73 1.23 0.81 7.27
C GLU A 73 0.95 1.77 6.11
N ILE A 74 -0.19 2.47 6.22
CA ILE A 74 -0.69 3.45 5.27
C ILE A 74 -0.85 4.77 6.02
N THR A 75 -0.46 5.88 5.40
CA THR A 75 -0.61 7.20 6.00
C THR A 75 -1.00 8.23 4.95
N TRP A 76 -1.87 9.16 5.33
CA TRP A 76 -2.42 10.17 4.44
C TRP A 76 -1.84 11.54 4.76
N MET A 77 -1.62 12.35 3.73
CA MET A 77 -1.50 13.78 3.93
C MET A 77 -2.87 14.33 4.38
N LYS A 78 -2.86 15.34 5.26
CA LYS A 78 -4.07 15.88 5.88
C LYS A 78 -5.11 16.39 4.88
N ASP A 79 -4.66 16.91 3.75
CA ASP A 79 -5.52 17.39 2.65
C ASP A 79 -6.04 16.26 1.74
N GLY A 80 -5.60 15.02 1.95
CA GLY A 80 -6.00 13.86 1.18
C GLY A 80 -5.42 13.81 -0.24
N THR A 81 -4.53 14.74 -0.63
CA THR A 81 -3.96 14.81 -1.98
C THR A 81 -2.85 13.77 -2.22
N ARG A 82 -2.28 13.26 -1.13
CA ARG A 82 -1.24 12.25 -1.16
C ARG A 82 -1.51 11.15 -0.16
N VAL A 83 -1.17 9.94 -0.57
CA VAL A 83 -1.14 8.76 0.29
C VAL A 83 0.24 8.14 0.24
N ALA A 84 0.67 7.57 1.35
CA ALA A 84 1.96 6.91 1.45
C ALA A 84 1.84 5.53 2.08
N PHE A 85 2.70 4.63 1.61
CA PHE A 85 2.78 3.24 2.05
C PHE A 85 4.18 2.98 2.57
N LEU A 86 4.28 2.51 3.81
CA LEU A 86 5.56 2.10 4.39
C LEU A 86 5.89 0.70 3.89
N VAL A 87 6.99 0.58 3.16
CA VAL A 87 7.50 -0.66 2.59
C VAL A 87 8.74 -1.12 3.37
N ASN A 88 8.73 -2.40 3.74
CA ASN A 88 9.75 -3.11 4.53
C ASN A 88 10.08 -2.44 5.88
N GLY A 89 9.18 -1.59 6.37
CA GLY A 89 9.39 -0.77 7.56
C GLY A 89 10.49 0.27 7.41
N THR A 90 10.98 0.59 6.22
CA THR A 90 12.16 1.47 6.05
C THR A 90 11.99 2.50 4.95
N GLN A 91 11.18 2.23 3.93
CA GLN A 91 10.98 3.10 2.79
C GLN A 91 9.52 3.54 2.70
N LEU A 92 9.28 4.84 2.60
CA LEU A 92 7.95 5.39 2.37
C LEU A 92 7.77 5.69 0.88
N ARG A 93 6.79 5.04 0.24
CA ARG A 93 6.41 5.32 -1.16
C ARG A 93 5.16 6.17 -1.19
N ILE A 94 5.25 7.35 -1.80
CA ILE A 94 4.22 8.38 -1.78
C ILE A 94 3.61 8.49 -3.18
N TYR A 95 2.29 8.56 -3.26
CA TYR A 95 1.53 8.67 -4.49
C TYR A 95 0.61 9.87 -4.45
N ASP A 96 0.47 10.52 -5.59
CA ASP A 96 -0.57 11.50 -5.86
C ASP A 96 -1.91 10.76 -6.03
N THR A 97 -2.95 11.19 -5.32
CA THR A 97 -4.20 10.43 -5.22
C THR A 97 -5.15 10.66 -6.40
N GLU A 98 -4.97 11.76 -7.14
CA GLU A 98 -5.78 12.07 -8.30
C GLU A 98 -5.28 11.31 -9.54
N SER A 99 -3.98 11.37 -9.79
CA SER A 99 -3.35 10.73 -10.94
C SER A 99 -2.91 9.29 -10.69
N GLY A 100 -2.75 8.89 -9.42
CA GLY A 100 -2.11 7.62 -9.05
C GLY A 100 -0.60 7.58 -9.30
N ALA A 101 0.02 8.69 -9.72
CA ALA A 101 1.43 8.73 -10.07
C ALA A 101 2.32 8.70 -8.80
N PRO A 102 3.54 8.12 -8.89
CA PRO A 102 4.53 8.26 -7.82
C PRO A 102 4.88 9.74 -7.60
N ALA A 103 4.68 10.24 -6.38
CA ALA A 103 4.95 11.60 -5.97
C ALA A 103 6.19 11.73 -5.08
N GLY A 104 6.72 10.61 -4.58
CA GLY A 104 7.96 10.61 -3.80
C GLY A 104 8.36 9.22 -3.31
N LEU A 105 9.64 9.08 -3.00
CA LEU A 105 10.22 7.91 -2.35
C LEU A 105 11.20 8.42 -1.29
N LEU A 106 10.96 8.04 -0.03
CA LEU A 106 11.78 8.47 1.10
C LEU A 106 12.29 7.25 1.85
N ASP A 107 13.60 7.10 1.95
CA ASP A 107 14.19 6.13 2.86
C ASP A 107 14.20 6.75 4.26
N LEU A 108 13.32 6.27 5.13
CA LEU A 108 13.20 6.73 6.52
C LEU A 108 14.33 6.18 7.38
N LEU A 109 14.77 4.95 7.07
CA LEU A 109 15.84 4.24 7.75
C LEU A 109 16.75 3.53 6.75
N PRO A 110 18.05 3.37 7.05
CA PRO A 110 18.93 2.53 6.25
C PRO A 110 18.43 1.08 6.24
N ALA A 111 18.33 0.48 5.05
CA ALA A 111 18.12 -0.95 4.92
C ALA A 111 19.46 -1.68 5.09
N ASP A 112 19.60 -2.48 6.14
CA ASP A 112 20.82 -3.23 6.46
C ASP A 112 20.70 -4.75 6.22
N GLY A 113 19.55 -5.18 5.69
CA GLY A 113 19.28 -6.55 5.26
C GLY A 113 17.78 -6.81 5.13
N PRO A 114 17.37 -7.91 4.49
CA PRO A 114 15.99 -8.39 4.55
C PRO A 114 15.85 -9.52 5.60
N PRO A 115 15.12 -9.31 6.72
CA PRO A 115 14.49 -8.07 7.15
C PRO A 115 15.48 -7.09 7.81
N SER A 116 15.19 -5.79 7.74
CA SER A 116 16.07 -4.76 8.33
C SER A 116 16.07 -4.86 9.85
N THR A 117 17.19 -4.59 10.51
CA THR A 117 17.29 -4.64 11.98
C THR A 117 16.48 -3.55 12.67
N ARG A 118 16.13 -2.49 11.92
CA ARG A 118 15.33 -1.35 12.38
C ARG A 118 14.12 -1.13 11.47
N VAL A 119 13.05 -0.61 12.05
CA VAL A 119 11.80 -0.29 11.37
C VAL A 119 11.24 1.04 11.85
N ALA A 120 10.70 1.82 10.93
CA ALA A 120 9.83 2.95 11.19
C ALA A 120 8.46 2.41 11.60
N ARG A 121 7.81 3.10 12.53
CA ARG A 121 6.43 2.84 12.96
C ARG A 121 5.73 4.17 13.23
N GLY A 122 4.40 4.20 13.12
CA GLY A 122 3.63 5.40 13.45
C GLY A 122 4.00 6.56 12.51
N VAL A 123 4.17 6.23 11.23
CA VAL A 123 4.56 7.17 10.19
C VAL A 123 3.40 8.13 9.93
N THR A 124 3.65 9.41 10.09
CA THR A 124 2.63 10.43 9.85
C THR A 124 3.19 11.62 9.11
N PHE A 125 2.35 12.18 8.23
CA PHE A 125 2.60 13.48 7.63
C PHE A 125 2.40 14.56 8.68
N SER A 126 3.30 15.54 8.71
CA SER A 126 3.03 16.82 9.35
C SER A 126 1.77 17.46 8.75
N ASP A 127 1.10 18.31 9.52
CA ASP A 127 -0.11 19.03 9.09
C ASP A 127 0.05 19.80 7.77
N THR A 128 1.26 20.29 7.47
CA THR A 128 1.58 21.04 6.25
C THR A 128 2.07 20.16 5.10
N GLY A 129 2.25 18.86 5.33
CA GLY A 129 2.87 17.95 4.37
C GLY A 129 4.38 18.18 4.15
N ALA A 130 5.03 19.03 4.96
CA ALA A 130 6.44 19.40 4.80
C ALA A 130 7.41 18.43 5.48
N ALA A 131 6.94 17.55 6.35
CA ALA A 131 7.76 16.57 7.03
C ALA A 131 6.99 15.26 7.29
N ILE A 132 7.75 14.19 7.46
CA ILE A 132 7.29 12.90 7.98
C ILE A 132 7.90 12.71 9.37
N THR A 133 7.08 12.34 10.34
CA THR A 133 7.54 11.89 11.66
C THR A 133 7.22 10.41 11.85
N PHE A 134 8.07 9.72 12.60
CA PHE A 134 7.95 8.28 12.85
C PHE A 134 8.76 7.88 14.07
N ASP A 135 8.56 6.67 14.57
CA ASP A 135 9.42 6.04 15.57
C ASP A 135 10.40 5.07 14.90
N ASP A 136 11.70 5.32 15.07
CA ASP A 136 12.77 4.41 14.68
C ASP A 136 12.98 3.34 15.77
N CYS A 137 12.43 2.16 15.52
CA CYS A 137 12.42 1.04 16.45
C CYS A 137 13.38 -0.07 16.03
N PRO A 138 14.16 -0.66 16.96
CA PRO A 138 14.70 -2.00 16.74
C PRO A 138 13.55 -2.98 16.44
N ARG A 139 13.75 -3.93 15.52
CA ARG A 139 12.66 -4.85 15.11
C ARG A 139 12.16 -5.75 16.25
N ASP A 140 13.09 -6.33 17.01
CA ASP A 140 12.80 -7.41 17.96
C ASP A 140 13.09 -7.05 19.43
N ARG A 141 13.22 -5.76 19.75
CA ARG A 141 13.45 -5.30 21.12
C ARG A 141 12.96 -3.87 21.34
N SER A 142 12.78 -3.48 22.60
CA SER A 142 12.41 -2.12 22.97
C SER A 142 13.54 -1.11 22.69
N GLY A 143 13.19 0.19 22.74
CA GLY A 143 14.14 1.29 22.56
C GLY A 143 13.95 2.07 21.26
N CYS A 144 12.69 2.37 20.92
CA CYS A 144 12.38 3.27 19.81
C CYS A 144 12.89 4.69 20.07
N ARG A 145 13.22 5.40 19.00
CA ARG A 145 13.64 6.80 19.04
C ARG A 145 12.79 7.60 18.06
N PRO A 146 12.40 8.84 18.40
CA PRO A 146 11.68 9.68 17.45
C PRO A 146 12.58 10.00 16.24
N GLY A 147 11.99 9.96 15.06
CA GLY A 147 12.59 10.28 13.78
C GLY A 147 11.76 11.31 13.02
N MET A 148 12.44 12.11 12.20
CA MET A 148 11.80 13.07 11.31
C MET A 148 12.61 13.21 10.02
N VAL A 149 11.92 13.26 8.89
CA VAL A 149 12.49 13.55 7.57
C VAL A 149 11.70 14.68 6.93
N ALA A 150 12.40 15.70 6.43
CA ALA A 150 11.78 16.78 5.67
C ALA A 150 11.40 16.29 4.27
N MET A 151 10.21 16.68 3.80
CA MET A 151 9.76 16.47 2.44
C MET A 151 10.20 17.66 1.58
N ARG A 152 10.74 17.36 0.40
CA ARG A 152 11.16 18.37 -0.59
C ARG A 152 10.20 18.40 -1.76
#